data_AF-A0A937MXE1-F1
#
_entry.id   AF-A0A937MXE1-F1
#
_cell.length_a   1.000
_cell.length_b   1.000
_cell.length_c   1.000
_cell.angle_alpha   90.00
_cell.angle_beta   90.00
_cell.angle_gamma   90.00
#
_symmetry.space_group_name_H-M   'P 1'
#
loop_
_entity.id
_entity.type
_entity.pdbx_description
1 polymer ?
#
loop_
_entity_poly.entity_id
_entity_poly.type
_entity_poly.pdbx_seq_one_letter_code
_entity_poly.pdbx_strand_id
1 'polypeptide(L)'
;MKQNSIFRDELPGEKKSIINLLMTGYIVVISCLGYAAFFLYIQLGQIERIVGTMDTKNLAPDQMELLKSRVIRSAGQLKNEMIGMAIVGSLVSVIGGFYTVSMVIRPLKKLVRFAEERGTTELPEIKSNTEIKQLATAITQLTEDLTTSAEKEQPLPEQTRSLLT
;
A
#
# COMPACT_ATOMS: atom_id res chain seq x y z
N MET A 1 3.86 -14.62 -29.08
CA MET A 1 2.64 -14.03 -28.50
C MET A 1 3.04 -12.70 -27.88
N LYS A 2 2.58 -11.56 -28.42
CA LYS A 2 2.89 -10.23 -27.88
C LYS A 2 2.06 -10.04 -26.60
N GLN A 3 2.73 -10.02 -25.46
CA GLN A 3 2.12 -9.76 -24.17
C GLN A 3 1.68 -8.28 -24.17
N ASN A 4 0.36 -8.03 -24.20
CA ASN A 4 -0.22 -6.69 -24.05
C ASN A 4 -0.10 -6.23 -22.59
N SER A 5 1.12 -6.21 -22.06
CA SER A 5 1.40 -5.58 -20.79
C SER A 5 1.76 -4.13 -21.07
N ILE A 6 0.90 -3.21 -20.63
CA ILE A 6 1.21 -1.77 -20.57
C ILE A 6 2.45 -1.52 -19.66
N PHE A 7 2.75 -2.49 -18.80
CA PHE A 7 3.87 -2.44 -17.86
C PHE A 7 5.09 -3.14 -18.45
N ARG A 8 6.18 -2.39 -18.61
CA ARG A 8 7.47 -2.93 -19.05
C ARG A 8 8.16 -3.63 -17.88
N ASP A 9 8.77 -4.79 -18.13
CA ASP A 9 9.61 -5.48 -17.13
C ASP A 9 10.74 -4.55 -16.67
N GLU A 10 10.87 -4.40 -15.35
CA GLU A 10 11.74 -3.44 -14.68
C GLU A 10 13.22 -3.76 -14.94
N LEU A 11 14.02 -2.77 -15.38
CA LEU A 11 15.48 -2.94 -15.45
C LEU A 11 16.09 -2.87 -14.04
N PRO A 12 17.18 -3.62 -13.77
CA PRO A 12 17.86 -3.61 -12.48
C PRO A 12 18.53 -2.24 -12.24
N GLY A 13 17.78 -1.32 -11.62
CA GLY A 13 18.20 0.06 -11.44
C GLY A 13 17.06 1.09 -11.38
N GLU A 14 15.82 0.72 -11.73
CA GLU A 14 14.67 1.63 -11.68
C GLU A 14 14.10 1.73 -10.23
N LYS A 15 14.70 2.62 -9.45
CA LYS A 15 14.54 2.71 -7.99
C LYS A 15 13.23 3.38 -7.52
N LYS A 16 12.02 2.89 -7.88
CA LYS A 16 10.74 3.12 -7.15
C LYS A 16 9.54 2.57 -7.95
N SER A 17 9.39 1.25 -7.93
CA SER A 17 8.16 0.56 -8.32
C SER A 17 7.12 0.64 -7.20
N ILE A 18 5.85 0.90 -7.55
CA ILE A 18 4.71 0.80 -6.63
C ILE A 18 4.59 -0.61 -6.08
N ILE A 19 4.88 -1.63 -6.90
CA ILE A 19 4.87 -3.02 -6.47
C ILE A 19 5.93 -3.24 -5.39
N ASN A 20 7.14 -2.73 -5.58
CA ASN A 20 8.20 -2.82 -4.58
C ASN A 20 7.85 -2.08 -3.27
N LEU A 21 7.20 -0.91 -3.39
CA LEU A 21 6.69 -0.17 -2.23
C LEU A 21 5.64 -0.99 -1.45
N LEU A 22 4.67 -1.57 -2.16
CA LEU A 22 3.62 -2.39 -1.58
C LEU A 22 4.20 -3.65 -0.94
N MET A 23 5.12 -4.34 -1.61
CA MET A 23 5.81 -5.52 -1.09
C MET A 23 6.58 -5.21 0.19
N THR A 24 7.29 -4.07 0.23
CA THR A 24 7.97 -3.60 1.46
C THR A 24 6.95 -3.36 2.58
N GLY A 25 5.81 -2.72 2.28
CA GLY A 25 4.73 -2.51 3.24
C GLY A 25 4.16 -3.83 3.81
N TYR A 26 3.89 -4.81 2.95
CA TYR A 26 3.39 -6.13 3.37
C TYR A 26 4.40 -6.88 4.24
N ILE A 27 5.69 -6.84 3.90
CA ILE A 27 6.75 -7.47 4.72
C ILE A 27 6.76 -6.90 6.14
N VAL A 28 6.62 -5.58 6.28
CA VAL A 28 6.56 -4.94 7.60
C VAL A 28 5.34 -5.40 8.39
N VAL A 29 4.16 -5.42 7.77
CA VAL A 29 2.91 -5.86 8.43
C VAL A 29 2.99 -7.33 8.86
N ILE A 30 3.46 -8.21 7.98
CA ILE A 30 3.61 -9.65 8.28
C ILE A 30 4.61 -9.86 9.40
N SER A 31 5.71 -9.10 9.43
CA SER A 31 6.72 -9.17 10.50
C SER A 31 6.13 -8.76 11.86
N CYS A 32 5.34 -7.67 11.89
CA CYS A 32 4.66 -7.23 13.11
C CYS A 32 3.66 -8.27 13.62
N LEU A 33 2.86 -8.88 12.72
CA LEU A 33 1.90 -9.92 13.07
C LEU A 33 2.60 -11.20 13.56
N GLY A 34 3.68 -11.61 12.89
CA GLY A 34 4.48 -12.77 13.29
C GLY A 34 5.11 -12.59 14.66
N TYR A 35 5.66 -11.41 14.95
CA TYR A 35 6.19 -11.08 16.27
C TYR A 35 5.11 -11.11 17.36
N ALA A 36 3.94 -10.51 17.10
CA ALA A 36 2.83 -10.53 18.04
C ALA A 36 2.33 -11.97 18.32
N ALA A 37 2.22 -12.80 17.29
CA ALA A 37 1.82 -14.20 17.43
C ALA A 37 2.85 -15.02 18.22
N PHE A 38 4.15 -14.86 17.92
CA PHE A 38 5.23 -15.52 18.65
C PHE A 38 5.24 -15.11 20.13
N PHE A 39 5.05 -13.83 20.41
CA PHE A 39 5.01 -13.32 21.77
C PHE A 39 3.83 -13.87 22.57
N LEU A 40 2.63 -13.88 21.99
CA LEU A 40 1.45 -14.49 22.61
C LEU A 40 1.65 -15.99 22.85
N TYR A 41 2.28 -16.69 21.91
CA TYR A 41 2.59 -18.12 22.06
C TYR A 41 3.48 -18.41 23.28
N ILE A 42 4.57 -17.65 23.45
CA ILE A 42 5.47 -17.81 24.61
C ILE A 42 4.73 -17.53 25.92
N GLN A 43 3.91 -16.47 25.97
CA GLN A 43 3.18 -16.12 27.20
C GLN A 43 2.11 -17.15 27.57
N LEU A 44 1.35 -17.64 26.59
CA LEU A 44 0.36 -18.69 26.80
C LEU A 44 1.02 -19.99 27.31
N GLY A 45 2.19 -20.35 26.78
CA GLY A 45 2.94 -21.51 27.26
C GLY A 45 3.45 -21.37 28.70
N GLN A 46 3.78 -20.16 29.16
CA GLN A 46 4.12 -19.91 30.57
C GLN A 46 2.90 -20.05 31.49
N ILE A 47 1.75 -19.52 31.07
CA ILE A 47 0.49 -19.65 31.80
C ILE A 47 0.07 -21.11 31.90
N GLU A 48 0.12 -21.85 30.79
CA GLU A 48 -0.23 -23.28 30.73
C GLU A 48 0.64 -24.12 31.66
N ARG A 49 1.95 -23.88 31.71
CA ARG A 49 2.86 -24.57 32.66
C ARG A 49 2.51 -24.28 34.12
N ILE A 50 2.17 -23.03 34.45
CA ILE A 50 1.79 -22.64 35.82
C ILE A 50 0.47 -23.31 36.22
N VAL A 51 -0.53 -23.28 35.33
CA VAL A 51 -1.84 -23.90 35.54
C VAL A 51 -1.73 -25.44 35.59
N GLY A 52 -0.88 -26.03 34.77
CA GLY A 52 -0.66 -27.49 34.71
C GLY A 52 0.01 -28.07 35.96
N THR A 53 0.74 -27.26 36.74
CA THR A 53 1.34 -27.69 38.01
C THR A 53 0.38 -27.64 39.21
N MET A 54 -0.89 -27.27 39.00
CA MET A 54 -1.86 -27.06 40.07
C MET A 54 -2.65 -28.34 40.41
N ASP A 55 -2.61 -28.75 41.68
CA ASP A 55 -3.50 -29.78 42.20
C ASP A 55 -4.84 -29.13 42.61
N THR A 56 -5.84 -29.25 41.74
CA THR A 56 -7.19 -28.67 41.92
C THR A 56 -7.94 -29.22 43.13
N LYS A 57 -7.47 -30.31 43.73
CA LYS A 57 -8.10 -30.95 44.90
C LYS A 57 -7.58 -30.42 46.25
N ASN A 58 -6.40 -29.79 46.27
CA ASN A 58 -5.72 -29.31 47.48
C ASN A 58 -5.28 -27.85 47.36
N LEU A 59 -6.08 -26.99 46.73
CA LEU A 59 -5.78 -25.57 46.56
C LEU A 59 -5.74 -24.84 47.91
N ALA A 60 -4.57 -24.84 48.55
CA ALA A 60 -4.29 -23.95 49.67
C ALA A 60 -4.44 -22.48 49.19
N PRO A 61 -5.08 -21.59 49.97
CA PRO A 61 -5.31 -20.20 49.58
C PRO A 61 -4.04 -19.46 49.13
N ASP A 62 -2.89 -19.81 49.70
CA ASP A 62 -1.58 -19.25 49.32
C ASP A 62 -1.17 -19.58 47.88
N GLN A 63 -1.52 -20.77 47.36
CA GLN A 63 -1.23 -21.17 45.97
C GLN A 63 -2.07 -20.35 44.98
N MET A 64 -3.31 -20.03 45.37
CA MET A 64 -4.23 -19.20 44.57
C MET A 64 -3.77 -17.74 44.53
N GLU A 65 -3.27 -17.20 45.65
CA GLU A 65 -2.73 -15.84 45.71
C GLU A 65 -1.45 -15.69 44.88
N LEU A 66 -0.57 -16.70 44.91
CA LEU A 66 0.64 -16.75 44.08
C LEU A 66 0.31 -16.84 42.58
N LEU A 67 -0.71 -17.60 42.20
CA LEU A 67 -1.19 -17.65 40.81
C LEU A 67 -1.73 -16.29 40.37
N LYS A 68 -2.62 -15.69 41.16
CA LYS A 68 -3.21 -14.39 40.88
C LYS A 68 -2.12 -13.34 40.69
N SER A 69 -1.11 -13.33 41.56
CA SER A 69 0.04 -12.43 41.48
C SER A 69 0.86 -12.63 40.19
N ARG A 70 1.19 -13.88 39.81
CA ARG A 70 1.92 -14.17 38.56
C ARG A 70 1.13 -13.82 37.32
N VAL A 71 -0.17 -14.14 37.29
CA VAL A 71 -1.06 -13.82 36.15
C VAL A 71 -1.20 -12.32 36.00
N ILE A 72 -1.43 -11.57 37.08
CA ILE A 72 -1.53 -10.10 37.03
C ILE A 72 -0.21 -9.48 36.56
N ARG A 73 0.94 -9.97 37.03
CA ARG A 73 2.26 -9.49 36.60
C ARG A 73 2.51 -9.78 35.12
N SER A 74 2.19 -10.99 34.65
CA SER A 74 2.34 -11.38 33.25
C SER A 74 1.40 -10.57 32.34
N ALA A 75 0.13 -10.41 32.71
CA ALA A 75 -0.82 -9.57 31.99
C ALA A 75 -0.38 -8.08 31.97
N GLY A 76 0.22 -7.60 33.06
CA GLY A 76 0.78 -6.26 33.15
C GLY A 76 1.94 -6.04 32.17
N GLN A 77 2.86 -7.00 32.06
CA GLN A 77 3.96 -6.98 31.10
C GLN A 77 3.44 -7.06 29.66
N LEU A 78 2.52 -7.98 29.37
CA LEU A 78 1.84 -8.09 28.07
C LEU A 78 1.22 -6.76 27.65
N LYS A 79 0.45 -6.13 28.54
CA LYS A 79 -0.19 -4.84 28.29
C LYS A 79 0.83 -3.76 27.95
N ASN A 80 1.93 -3.67 28.70
CA ASN A 80 2.93 -2.63 28.50
C ASN A 80 3.68 -2.81 27.18
N GLU A 81 4.00 -4.05 26.81
CA GLU A 81 4.65 -4.36 25.53
C GLU A 81 3.70 -4.15 24.34
N MET A 82 2.41 -4.50 24.48
CA MET A 82 1.38 -4.19 23.48
C MET A 82 1.22 -2.67 23.24
N ILE A 83 1.27 -1.87 24.31
CA ILE A 83 1.24 -0.40 24.20
C ILE A 83 2.46 0.10 23.41
N GLY A 84 3.66 -0.41 23.70
CA GLY A 84 4.87 -0.08 22.95
C GLY A 84 4.74 -0.40 21.46
N MET A 85 4.25 -1.59 21.14
CA MET A 85 4.00 -2.02 19.75
C MET A 85 2.93 -1.17 19.06
N ALA A 86 1.87 -0.78 19.76
CA ALA A 86 0.83 0.07 19.22
C ALA A 86 1.35 1.48 18.85
N ILE A 87 2.24 2.05 19.67
CA ILE A 87 2.87 3.35 19.40
C ILE A 87 3.74 3.26 18.14
N VAL A 88 4.61 2.25 18.06
CA VAL A 88 5.48 2.05 16.89
C VAL A 88 4.66 1.78 15.63
N GLY A 89 3.65 0.92 15.72
CA GLY A 89 2.74 0.62 14.61
C GLY A 89 1.98 1.85 14.13
N SER A 90 1.56 2.73 15.05
CA SER A 90 0.89 3.99 14.71
C SER A 90 1.83 4.93 13.96
N LEU A 91 3.09 5.07 14.39
CA LEU A 91 4.09 5.90 13.70
C LEU A 91 4.35 5.40 12.27
N VAL A 92 4.56 4.09 12.11
CA VAL A 92 4.78 3.47 10.79
C VAL A 92 3.56 3.66 9.90
N SER A 93 2.34 3.52 10.43
CA SER A 93 1.10 3.73 9.68
C SER A 93 0.95 5.16 9.17
N VAL A 94 1.24 6.16 10.02
CA VAL A 94 1.16 7.58 9.62
C VAL A 94 2.19 7.89 8.53
N ILE A 95 3.43 7.43 8.67
CA ILE A 95 4.49 7.64 7.68
C ILE A 95 4.14 6.93 6.36
N GLY A 96 3.68 5.68 6.42
CA GLY A 96 3.24 4.90 5.26
C GLY A 96 2.05 5.54 4.54
N GLY A 97 1.09 6.09 5.29
CA GLY A 97 -0.03 6.85 4.76
C GLY A 97 0.43 8.12 4.03
N PHE A 98 1.33 8.90 4.64
CA PHE A 98 1.89 10.10 4.02
C PHE A 98 2.65 9.78 2.73
N TYR A 99 3.42 8.69 2.73
CA TYR A 99 4.15 8.23 1.54
C TYR A 99 3.19 7.82 0.41
N THR A 100 2.14 7.07 0.74
CA THR A 100 1.08 6.67 -0.21
C THR A 100 0.38 7.88 -0.84
N VAL A 101 -0.01 8.86 -0.02
CA VAL A 101 -0.64 10.10 -0.52
C VAL A 101 0.29 10.85 -1.47
N SER A 102 1.56 10.98 -1.08
CA SER A 102 2.52 11.80 -1.82
C SER A 102 2.99 11.14 -3.12
N MET A 103 3.20 9.83 -3.13
CA MET A 103 3.71 9.12 -4.31
C MET A 103 2.64 8.53 -5.21
N VAL A 104 1.49 8.11 -4.68
CA VAL A 104 0.49 7.40 -5.47
C VAL A 104 -0.68 8.31 -5.76
N ILE A 105 -1.33 8.84 -4.73
CA ILE A 105 -2.59 9.61 -4.87
C ILE A 105 -2.37 10.94 -5.59
N ARG A 106 -1.36 11.73 -5.19
CA ARG A 106 -1.09 13.04 -5.81
C ARG A 106 -0.77 12.91 -7.31
N PRO A 107 0.13 12.02 -7.77
CA PRO A 107 0.38 11.84 -9.20
C PRO A 107 -0.83 11.31 -9.97
N LEU A 108 -1.58 10.34 -9.42
CA LEU A 108 -2.81 9.85 -10.04
C LEU A 108 -3.84 10.96 -10.23
N LYS A 109 -4.05 11.81 -9.22
CA LYS A 109 -4.99 12.93 -9.32
C LYS A 109 -4.60 13.93 -10.41
N LYS A 110 -3.29 14.17 -10.62
CA LYS A 110 -2.80 14.99 -11.74
C LYS A 110 -3.08 14.34 -13.10
N LEU A 111 -2.91 13.02 -13.21
CA LEU A 111 -3.21 12.29 -14.45
C LEU A 111 -4.71 12.28 -14.79
N VAL A 112 -5.57 12.09 -13.78
CA VAL A 112 -7.03 12.17 -13.97
C VAL A 112 -7.40 13.54 -14.53
N ARG A 113 -6.84 14.62 -13.97
CA ARG A 113 -7.11 15.97 -14.45
C ARG A 113 -6.63 16.19 -15.90
N PHE A 114 -5.43 15.72 -16.24
CA PHE A 114 -4.92 15.76 -17.62
C PHE A 114 -5.87 15.04 -18.61
N ALA A 115 -6.40 13.88 -18.21
CA ALA A 115 -7.36 13.13 -19.01
C ALA A 115 -8.72 13.83 -19.13
N GLU A 116 -9.24 14.42 -18.05
CA GLU A 116 -10.48 15.22 -18.04
C GLU A 116 -10.38 16.45 -18.96
N GLU A 117 -9.22 17.11 -18.97
CA GLU A 117 -8.93 18.28 -19.80
C GLU A 117 -8.52 17.89 -21.25
N ARG A 118 -8.71 16.63 -21.65
CA ARG A 118 -8.35 16.07 -22.99
C ARG A 118 -6.92 16.40 -23.44
N GLY A 119 -5.97 16.44 -22.50
CA GLY A 119 -4.57 16.74 -22.81
C GLY A 119 -4.30 18.19 -23.22
N THR A 120 -5.23 19.12 -22.99
CA THR A 120 -5.00 20.57 -23.22
C THR A 120 -4.06 21.21 -22.21
N THR A 121 -3.78 20.51 -21.10
CA THR A 121 -2.81 20.91 -20.07
C THR A 121 -1.51 20.16 -20.19
N GLU A 122 -0.41 20.75 -19.74
CA GLU A 122 0.93 20.13 -19.76
C GLU A 122 0.96 18.76 -19.05
N LEU A 123 1.69 17.82 -19.63
CA LEU A 123 1.87 16.49 -19.08
C LEU A 123 2.52 16.58 -17.68
N PRO A 124 1.91 16.02 -16.63
CA PRO A 124 2.46 16.16 -15.29
C PRO A 124 3.82 15.45 -15.17
N GLU A 125 4.85 16.18 -14.74
CA GLU A 125 6.16 15.60 -14.42
C GLU A 125 6.06 14.64 -13.23
N ILE A 126 5.99 13.35 -13.52
CA ILE A 126 5.99 12.30 -12.51
C ILE A 126 7.44 11.91 -12.25
N LYS A 127 8.03 12.44 -11.18
CA LYS A 127 9.44 12.18 -10.85
C LYS A 127 9.66 10.81 -10.19
N SER A 128 8.66 10.27 -9.48
CA SER A 128 8.89 9.25 -8.46
C SER A 128 8.48 7.81 -8.78
N ASN A 129 7.62 7.54 -9.78
CA ASN A 129 7.11 6.18 -10.03
C ASN A 129 7.11 5.83 -11.51
N THR A 130 7.64 4.66 -11.85
CA THR A 130 7.76 4.19 -13.23
C THR A 130 6.40 3.81 -13.81
N GLU A 131 5.56 3.13 -13.06
CA GLU A 131 4.24 2.68 -13.54
C GLU A 131 3.31 3.87 -13.82
N ILE A 132 3.36 4.90 -12.97
CA ILE A 132 2.58 6.12 -13.18
C ILE A 132 3.11 6.91 -14.39
N LYS A 133 4.44 6.91 -14.63
CA LYS A 133 5.00 7.50 -15.86
C LYS A 133 4.55 6.73 -17.10
N GLN A 134 4.61 5.40 -17.08
CA GLN A 134 4.15 4.56 -18.18
C GLN A 134 2.67 4.81 -18.48
N LEU A 135 1.84 4.92 -17.43
CA LEU A 135 0.44 5.30 -17.56
C LEU A 135 0.26 6.70 -18.18
N ALA A 136 1.05 7.69 -17.75
CA ALA A 136 1.03 9.04 -18.31
C ALA A 136 1.33 9.05 -19.82
N THR A 137 2.38 8.33 -20.22
CA THR A 137 2.77 8.19 -21.63
C THR A 137 1.67 7.52 -22.45
N ALA A 138 1.07 6.44 -21.94
CA ALA A 138 -0.02 5.74 -22.62
C ALA A 138 -1.27 6.62 -22.80
N ILE A 139 -1.64 7.41 -21.78
CA ILE A 139 -2.76 8.36 -21.88
C ILE A 139 -2.47 9.45 -22.91
N THR A 140 -1.23 9.94 -22.97
CA THR A 140 -0.82 10.96 -23.95
C THR A 140 -0.95 10.43 -25.37
N GLN A 141 -0.39 9.25 -25.64
CA GLN A 141 -0.48 8.61 -26.96
C GLN A 141 -1.93 8.38 -27.38
N LEU A 142 -2.77 7.87 -26.48
CA LEU A 142 -4.19 7.67 -26.77
C LEU A 142 -4.92 8.99 -27.06
N THR A 143 -4.56 10.06 -26.35
CA THR A 143 -5.15 11.39 -26.57
C THR A 143 -4.72 11.96 -27.92
N GLU A 144 -3.44 11.86 -28.27
CA GLU A 144 -2.92 12.25 -29.59
C GLU A 144 -3.59 11.47 -30.74
N ASP A 145 -3.73 10.15 -30.60
CA ASP A 145 -4.41 9.29 -31.58
C ASP A 145 -5.88 9.68 -31.78
N LEU A 146 -6.60 9.98 -30.69
CA LEU A 146 -7.98 10.45 -30.71
C LEU A 146 -8.11 11.83 -31.37
N THR A 147 -7.17 12.74 -31.10
CA THR A 147 -7.18 14.09 -31.67
C THR A 147 -6.89 14.05 -33.17
N THR A 148 -5.90 13.24 -33.58
CA THR A 148 -5.54 13.01 -34.99
C THR A 148 -6.66 12.32 -35.76
N SER A 149 -7.42 11.43 -35.12
CA SER A 149 -8.56 10.76 -35.74
C SER A 149 -9.74 11.72 -35.91
N ALA A 150 -9.99 12.59 -34.93
CA ALA A 150 -11.01 13.64 -35.03
C ALA A 150 -10.69 14.68 -36.12
N GLU A 151 -9.41 15.00 -36.35
CA GLU A 151 -8.98 15.95 -37.40
C GLU A 151 -9.11 15.34 -38.81
N LYS A 152 -8.97 14.01 -38.95
CA LYS A 152 -9.18 13.30 -40.22
C LYS A 152 -10.66 13.15 -40.61
N GLU A 153 -11.60 13.36 -39.69
CA GLU A 153 -13.05 13.31 -39.95
C GLU A 153 -13.67 14.69 -40.28
N GLN A 154 -12.90 15.79 -40.28
CA GLN A 154 -13.41 17.07 -40.77
C GLN A 154 -13.56 17.05 -42.31
N PRO A 155 -14.77 17.29 -42.87
CA PRO A 155 -14.96 17.35 -44.30
C PRO A 155 -14.31 18.62 -44.88
N LEU A 156 -13.77 18.49 -46.09
CA LEU A 156 -13.16 19.55 -46.90
C LEU A 156 -13.91 20.89 -46.77
N PRO A 157 -13.21 22.04 -46.62
CA PRO A 157 -13.87 23.33 -46.60
C PRO A 157 -14.66 23.58 -47.89
N GLU A 158 -15.91 23.99 -47.73
CA GLU A 158 -16.95 24.24 -48.75
C GLU A 158 -16.61 25.40 -49.72
N GLN A 159 -15.35 25.83 -49.81
CA GLN A 159 -14.91 26.88 -50.75
C GLN A 159 -14.40 26.31 -52.09
N THR A 160 -14.20 25.00 -52.20
CA THR A 160 -13.71 24.37 -53.46
C THR A 160 -14.83 23.67 -54.25
N ARG A 161 -16.11 24.00 -54.01
CA ARG A 161 -17.24 23.47 -54.80
C ARG A 161 -17.79 24.45 -55.84
N SER A 162 -17.43 25.73 -55.79
CA SER A 162 -17.98 26.76 -56.69
C SER A 162 -17.14 27.04 -57.95
N LEU A 163 -16.11 26.23 -58.26
CA LEU A 163 -15.25 26.40 -59.44
C LEU A 163 -15.37 25.25 -60.46
N LEU A 164 -16.36 24.36 -60.32
CA LEU A 164 -16.51 23.17 -61.17
C LEU A 164 -17.92 22.97 -61.75
N THR A 165 -18.71 24.04 -61.86
CA THR A 165 -19.96 24.06 -62.65
C THR A 165 -19.94 25.20 -63.65
#